data_AF-X0Q8B5-F1
#
_entry.id   AF-X0Q8B5-F1
#
_cell.length_a   1.000
_cell.length_b   1.000
_cell.length_c   1.000
_cell.angle_alpha   90.00
_cell.angle_beta   90.00
_cell.angle_gamma   90.00
#
_symmetry.space_group_name_H-M   'P 1'
#
loop_
_entity.id
_entity.type
_entity.pdbx_description
1 polymer ?
#
loop_
_entity_poly.entity_id
_entity_poly.type
_entity_poly.pdbx_seq_one_letter_code
_entity_poly.pdbx_strand_id
1 'polypeptide(L)'
;MFNFMKKKTTKTETPQQQAERDSAVDKVLLGYEIGAVSIATMVTGLERDGEALTLDLRLPKDSNPEVIQQELGQLLHPHGITTIHMNVRLPAPEKGSGSSLPKQMPKTTNAMESQPSSGANNNTSSTNAEPPITKAAPTQASLAAHPRIRHIIVVASGKGGVGKSTTTVNIALALQKLGNRVGVLDADIYGPSMPTMLGVADVKPQLENEQFVPVDAHGMAMLSIGSLLDGDNTPVAWRGPKATGALMQLYNQTNWPQLDYLVIDMPPGTGDIQLTLAQRIPVTGAVIVTTPQHVALLDAQKGVEMFNKTNIPVLGVVENMALHTCSNCNHTEAIFGTGGGEFIAEQYQVPLLGQLPLASGIRAQVDKGEPSVLADDEFAQYYLDIAKNIETNINKFAKPVDDKRIF
;
A
#
# COMPACT_ATOMS: atom_id res chain seq x y z
N MET A 1 -36.71 -18.20 -34.60
CA MET A 1 -37.43 -18.42 -33.32
C MET A 1 -36.39 -18.45 -32.20
N PHE A 2 -35.98 -17.29 -31.68
CA PHE A 2 -35.23 -17.18 -30.42
C PHE A 2 -35.58 -15.84 -29.78
N ASN A 3 -36.17 -15.91 -28.59
CA ASN A 3 -36.74 -14.80 -27.82
C ASN A 3 -35.65 -13.87 -27.30
N PHE A 4 -35.81 -12.57 -27.54
CA PHE A 4 -35.10 -11.52 -26.82
C PHE A 4 -35.59 -11.46 -25.36
N MET A 5 -34.75 -11.89 -24.41
CA MET A 5 -34.95 -11.57 -23.00
C MET A 5 -34.75 -10.07 -22.79
N LYS A 6 -35.84 -9.34 -22.55
CA LYS A 6 -35.83 -7.97 -22.03
C LYS A 6 -35.02 -7.97 -20.72
N LYS A 7 -33.92 -7.20 -20.66
CA LYS A 7 -33.34 -6.76 -19.39
C LYS A 7 -34.44 -6.05 -18.59
N LYS A 8 -34.76 -6.56 -17.40
CA LYS A 8 -35.56 -5.83 -16.42
C LYS A 8 -34.78 -4.56 -16.06
N THR A 9 -35.27 -3.42 -16.51
CA THR A 9 -34.93 -2.11 -15.96
C THR A 9 -35.27 -2.13 -14.47
N THR A 10 -34.26 -2.05 -13.61
CA THR A 10 -34.40 -1.69 -12.20
C THR A 10 -35.14 -0.34 -12.17
N LYS A 11 -36.32 -0.32 -11.55
CA LYS A 11 -37.07 0.92 -11.33
C LYS A 11 -36.21 1.82 -10.45
N THR A 12 -35.88 3.02 -10.92
CA THR A 12 -35.26 4.06 -10.10
C THR A 12 -36.25 4.40 -8.99
N GLU A 13 -35.87 4.18 -7.73
CA GLU A 13 -36.72 4.46 -6.57
C GLU A 13 -36.93 5.97 -6.45
N THR A 14 -38.12 6.38 -6.02
CA THR A 14 -38.37 7.80 -5.73
C THR A 14 -37.72 8.21 -4.41
N PRO A 15 -37.28 9.46 -4.24
CA PRO A 15 -36.65 9.93 -2.99
C PRO A 15 -37.49 9.68 -1.73
N GLN A 16 -38.83 9.67 -1.83
CA GLN A 16 -39.72 9.31 -0.72
C GLN A 16 -39.64 7.83 -0.34
N GLN A 17 -39.55 6.92 -1.31
CA GLN A 17 -39.41 5.48 -1.06
C GLN A 17 -38.05 5.14 -0.45
N GLN A 18 -37.00 5.87 -0.84
CA GLN A 18 -35.67 5.71 -0.26
C GLN A 18 -35.65 6.16 1.21
N ALA A 19 -36.25 7.32 1.53
CA ALA A 19 -36.34 7.83 2.89
C ALA A 19 -37.18 6.93 3.83
N GLU A 20 -38.29 6.35 3.33
CA GLU A 20 -39.10 5.39 4.11
C GLU A 20 -38.34 4.09 4.40
N ARG A 21 -37.54 3.61 3.44
CA ARG A 21 -36.70 2.42 3.62
C ARG A 21 -35.53 2.67 4.56
N ASP A 22 -34.88 3.82 4.46
CA ASP A 22 -33.80 4.21 5.37
C ASP A 22 -34.33 4.33 6.82
N SER A 23 -35.51 4.92 7.00
CA SER A 23 -36.20 4.94 8.30
C SER A 23 -36.55 3.55 8.85
N ALA A 24 -36.80 2.56 7.97
CA ALA A 24 -37.05 1.19 8.39
C ALA A 24 -35.77 0.46 8.82
N VAL A 25 -34.64 0.70 8.13
CA VAL A 25 -33.33 0.19 8.52
C VAL A 25 -32.93 0.73 9.89
N ASP A 26 -33.12 2.03 10.13
CA ASP A 26 -32.82 2.65 11.43
C ASP A 26 -33.66 2.04 12.56
N LYS A 27 -34.93 1.73 12.32
CA LYS A 27 -35.80 1.04 13.31
C LYS A 27 -35.32 -0.37 13.63
N VAL A 28 -34.84 -1.11 12.63
CA VAL A 28 -34.29 -2.46 12.84
C VAL A 28 -33.00 -2.38 13.65
N LEU A 29 -32.12 -1.43 13.36
CA LEU A 29 -30.88 -1.23 14.12
C LEU A 29 -31.14 -0.76 15.55
N LEU A 30 -32.15 0.09 15.78
CA LEU A 30 -32.56 0.51 17.12
C LEU A 30 -33.13 -0.66 17.93
N GLY A 31 -33.85 -1.58 17.29
CA GLY A 31 -34.51 -2.71 17.96
C GLY A 31 -33.67 -3.97 18.16
N TYR A 32 -32.49 -4.07 17.54
CA TYR A 32 -31.59 -5.22 17.70
C TYR A 32 -30.60 -4.99 18.85
N GLU A 33 -30.64 -5.84 19.86
CA GLU A 33 -29.85 -5.71 21.09
C GLU A 33 -28.74 -6.76 21.17
N ILE A 34 -27.54 -6.32 21.57
CA ILE A 34 -26.41 -7.20 21.92
C ILE A 34 -26.21 -7.09 23.43
N GLY A 35 -26.62 -8.12 24.16
CA GLY A 35 -26.70 -8.08 25.62
C GLY A 35 -27.84 -7.18 26.07
N ALA A 36 -27.53 -6.07 26.74
CA ALA A 36 -28.51 -5.06 27.19
C ALA A 36 -28.40 -3.73 26.42
N VAL A 37 -27.68 -3.72 25.31
CA VAL A 37 -27.33 -2.50 24.57
C VAL A 37 -27.73 -2.64 23.10
N SER A 38 -28.46 -1.66 22.59
CA SER A 38 -28.86 -1.61 21.18
C SER A 38 -27.65 -1.48 20.26
N ILE A 39 -27.62 -2.25 19.17
CA ILE A 39 -26.54 -2.21 18.19
C ILE A 39 -26.40 -0.83 17.54
N ALA A 40 -27.49 -0.05 17.42
CA ALA A 40 -27.44 1.32 16.92
C ALA A 40 -26.45 2.20 17.69
N THR A 41 -26.25 1.96 18.99
CA THR A 41 -25.27 2.70 19.81
C THR A 41 -23.82 2.26 19.57
N MET A 42 -23.64 1.12 18.91
CA MET A 42 -22.34 0.53 18.57
C MET A 42 -21.92 0.82 17.12
N VAL A 43 -22.82 1.39 16.31
CA VAL A 43 -22.57 1.82 14.93
C VAL A 43 -21.75 3.10 14.93
N THR A 44 -20.55 3.04 14.35
CA THR A 44 -19.65 4.18 14.15
C THR A 44 -19.67 4.73 12.72
N GLY A 45 -20.30 4.00 11.80
CA GLY A 45 -20.45 4.38 10.39
C GLY A 45 -21.53 3.49 9.74
N LEU A 46 -22.37 4.10 8.92
CA LEU A 46 -23.42 3.43 8.17
C LEU A 46 -23.47 4.00 6.76
N GLU A 47 -23.33 3.14 5.77
CA GLU A 47 -23.42 3.51 4.36
C GLU A 47 -24.31 2.51 3.63
N ARG A 48 -25.21 3.02 2.79
CA ARG A 48 -26.13 2.20 2.01
C ARG A 48 -25.94 2.46 0.52
N ASP A 49 -25.73 1.40 -0.24
CA ASP A 49 -25.65 1.42 -1.69
C ASP A 49 -26.68 0.43 -2.27
N GLY A 50 -27.86 0.96 -2.61
CA GLY A 50 -28.98 0.19 -3.13
C GLY A 50 -29.49 -0.89 -2.15
N GLU A 51 -29.17 -2.15 -2.47
CA GLU A 51 -29.53 -3.35 -1.68
C GLU A 51 -28.40 -3.81 -0.74
N ALA A 52 -27.25 -3.11 -0.74
CA ALA A 52 -26.14 -3.38 0.16
C ALA A 52 -26.10 -2.37 1.31
N LEU A 53 -25.83 -2.87 2.53
CA LEU A 53 -25.62 -2.07 3.73
C LEU A 53 -24.25 -2.35 4.33
N THR A 54 -23.43 -1.31 4.52
CA THR A 54 -22.15 -1.38 5.21
C THR A 54 -22.27 -0.77 6.59
N LEU A 55 -21.90 -1.54 7.62
CA LEU A 55 -21.93 -1.14 9.03
C LEU A 55 -20.52 -1.19 9.63
N ASP A 56 -20.02 -0.07 10.11
CA ASP A 56 -18.83 -0.01 10.95
C ASP A 56 -19.24 -0.11 12.41
N LEU A 57 -18.82 -1.16 13.11
CA LEU A 57 -19.31 -1.51 14.44
C LEU A 57 -18.17 -1.62 15.46
N ARG A 58 -18.41 -1.16 16.69
CA ARG A 58 -17.54 -1.41 17.84
C ARG A 58 -18.20 -2.41 18.80
N LEU A 59 -17.92 -3.70 18.61
CA LEU A 59 -18.55 -4.77 19.38
C LEU A 59 -17.79 -5.11 20.67
N PRO A 60 -18.49 -5.50 21.75
CA PRO A 60 -17.87 -6.11 22.94
C PRO A 60 -17.05 -7.37 22.62
N LYS A 61 -16.06 -7.70 23.45
CA LYS A 61 -15.15 -8.85 23.20
C LYS A 61 -15.85 -10.21 23.14
N ASP A 62 -16.97 -10.35 23.83
CA ASP A 62 -17.71 -11.61 23.91
C ASP A 62 -18.80 -11.74 22.82
N SER A 63 -18.85 -10.81 21.87
CA SER A 63 -19.81 -10.84 20.76
C SER A 63 -19.30 -11.72 19.62
N ASN A 64 -20.20 -12.48 18.99
CA ASN A 64 -19.90 -13.26 17.78
C ASN A 64 -20.35 -12.48 16.53
N PRO A 65 -19.42 -11.90 15.74
CA PRO A 65 -19.77 -11.08 14.58
C PRO A 65 -20.53 -11.83 13.48
N GLU A 66 -20.25 -13.12 13.29
CA GLU A 66 -20.90 -13.92 12.24
C GLU A 66 -22.38 -14.14 12.55
N VAL A 67 -22.70 -14.41 13.81
CA VAL A 67 -24.09 -14.57 14.28
C VAL A 67 -24.85 -13.25 14.13
N ILE A 68 -24.23 -12.14 14.55
CA ILE A 68 -24.83 -10.80 14.44
C ILE A 68 -25.09 -10.44 12.98
N GLN A 69 -24.14 -10.71 12.08
CA GLN A 69 -24.30 -10.45 10.65
C GLN A 69 -25.44 -11.28 10.04
N GLN A 70 -25.56 -12.55 10.45
CA GLN A 70 -26.63 -13.43 9.97
C GLN A 70 -28.01 -12.98 10.46
N GLU A 71 -28.16 -12.62 11.73
CA GLU A 71 -29.43 -12.18 12.32
C GLU A 71 -29.88 -10.83 11.76
N LEU A 72 -28.98 -9.84 11.68
CA LEU A 72 -29.27 -8.57 11.01
C LEU A 72 -29.62 -8.76 9.54
N GLY A 73 -28.95 -9.70 8.86
CA GLY A 73 -29.27 -10.09 7.49
C GLY A 73 -30.72 -10.50 7.34
N GLN A 74 -31.22 -11.34 8.24
CA GLN A 74 -32.60 -11.80 8.22
C GLN A 74 -33.60 -10.68 8.53
N LEU A 75 -33.27 -9.79 9.47
CA LEU A 75 -34.15 -8.69 9.86
C LEU A 75 -34.22 -7.58 8.81
N LEU A 76 -33.13 -7.36 8.06
CA LEU A 76 -33.03 -6.30 7.06
C LEU A 76 -33.45 -6.76 5.65
N HIS A 77 -33.49 -8.07 5.39
CA HIS A 77 -33.93 -8.63 4.11
C HIS A 77 -35.34 -8.20 3.68
N PRO A 78 -36.37 -8.17 4.56
CA PRO A 78 -37.70 -7.66 4.22
C PRO A 78 -37.72 -6.17 3.86
N HIS A 79 -36.69 -5.41 4.25
CA HIS A 79 -36.52 -3.99 3.92
C HIS A 79 -35.66 -3.77 2.67
N GLY A 80 -35.38 -4.87 1.94
CA GLY A 80 -34.68 -4.91 0.66
C GLY A 80 -33.18 -4.70 0.76
N ILE A 81 -32.59 -5.08 1.90
CA ILE A 81 -31.13 -5.25 2.05
C ILE A 81 -30.81 -6.72 1.80
N THR A 82 -30.14 -7.03 0.69
CA THR A 82 -29.74 -8.39 0.34
C THR A 82 -28.31 -8.72 0.74
N THR A 83 -27.51 -7.69 1.03
CA THR A 83 -26.08 -7.84 1.36
C THR A 83 -25.72 -6.93 2.52
N ILE A 84 -25.08 -7.50 3.55
CA ILE A 84 -24.58 -6.74 4.69
C ILE A 84 -23.08 -6.95 4.80
N HIS A 85 -22.32 -5.86 4.80
CA HIS A 85 -20.91 -5.83 5.13
C HIS A 85 -20.72 -5.26 6.53
N MET A 86 -20.03 -5.99 7.41
CA MET A 86 -19.74 -5.54 8.77
C MET A 86 -18.22 -5.39 8.97
N ASN A 87 -17.80 -4.17 9.32
CA ASN A 87 -16.43 -3.89 9.74
C ASN A 87 -16.40 -3.79 11.27
N VAL A 88 -15.89 -4.82 11.95
CA VAL A 88 -15.89 -4.88 13.41
C VAL A 88 -14.55 -4.44 13.99
N ARG A 89 -14.58 -3.45 14.90
CA ARG A 89 -13.44 -3.07 15.74
C ARG A 89 -13.65 -3.59 17.16
N LEU A 90 -12.79 -4.51 17.59
CA LEU A 90 -12.78 -5.00 18.98
C LEU A 90 -12.03 -4.02 19.90
N PRO A 91 -12.49 -3.79 21.14
CA PRO A 91 -11.79 -2.93 22.09
C PRO A 91 -10.46 -3.57 22.53
N ALA A 92 -9.43 -2.73 22.69
CA ALA A 92 -8.11 -3.14 23.16
C ALA A 92 -8.18 -3.88 24.52
N PRO A 93 -7.26 -4.82 24.81
CA PRO A 93 -7.15 -5.41 26.14
C PRO A 93 -6.89 -4.36 27.22
N GLU A 94 -7.62 -4.43 28.34
CA GLU A 94 -7.41 -3.55 29.49
C GLU A 94 -6.02 -3.81 30.07
N LYS A 95 -5.25 -2.73 30.31
CA LYS A 95 -3.99 -2.80 31.05
C LYS A 95 -4.32 -3.02 32.53
N GLY A 96 -4.03 -4.22 33.04
CA GLY A 96 -4.20 -4.54 34.45
C GLY A 96 -3.21 -5.58 34.98
N SER A 97 -2.34 -5.11 35.88
CA SER A 97 -1.62 -5.79 36.98
C SER A 97 -0.82 -7.07 36.71
N GLY A 98 0.46 -7.01 37.08
CA GLY A 98 1.45 -8.06 36.88
C GLY A 98 1.10 -9.43 37.46
N SER A 99 1.56 -10.46 36.76
CA SER A 99 1.88 -11.76 37.35
C SER A 99 3.21 -12.24 36.75
N SER A 100 4.05 -12.73 37.64
CA SER A 100 5.36 -13.30 37.38
C SER A 100 5.29 -14.45 36.37
N LEU A 101 6.18 -14.43 35.38
CA LEU A 101 6.49 -15.54 34.46
C LEU A 101 6.72 -16.85 35.26
N PRO A 102 6.02 -17.96 34.94
CA PRO A 102 6.44 -19.27 35.42
C PRO A 102 7.70 -19.71 34.66
N LYS A 103 8.79 -19.89 35.40
CA LYS A 103 9.98 -20.65 34.95
C LYS A 103 9.60 -22.13 34.82
N GLN A 104 9.15 -22.57 33.65
CA GLN A 104 9.39 -23.93 33.14
C GLN A 104 8.79 -24.10 31.73
N MET A 105 9.65 -24.42 30.76
CA MET A 105 9.24 -24.89 29.44
C MET A 105 8.71 -26.34 29.55
N PRO A 106 7.57 -26.68 28.93
CA PRO A 106 7.20 -28.07 28.75
C PRO A 106 8.18 -28.76 27.79
N LYS A 107 8.63 -29.96 28.18
CA LYS A 107 9.55 -30.82 27.44
C LYS A 107 8.89 -31.27 26.12
N THR A 108 9.60 -31.12 25.01
CA THR A 108 9.29 -31.71 23.71
C THR A 108 9.43 -33.23 23.77
N THR A 109 8.37 -33.98 23.45
CA THR A 109 8.45 -35.43 23.21
C THR A 109 8.63 -35.69 21.73
N ASN A 110 9.75 -36.30 21.37
CA ASN A 110 10.02 -36.90 20.07
C ASN A 110 9.03 -38.06 19.81
N ALA A 111 8.37 -38.05 18.65
CA ALA A 111 7.71 -39.22 18.12
C ALA A 111 7.73 -39.18 16.60
N MET A 112 8.83 -39.64 16.00
CA MET A 112 8.82 -40.23 14.67
C MET A 112 10.07 -41.09 14.49
N GLU A 113 9.87 -42.42 14.47
CA GLU A 113 10.79 -43.35 13.83
C GLU A 113 9.98 -44.48 13.14
N SER A 114 10.05 -44.44 11.81
CA SER A 114 10.11 -45.50 10.79
C SER A 114 9.14 -46.71 10.70
N GLN A 115 8.40 -46.73 9.56
CA GLN A 115 8.28 -47.80 8.51
C GLN A 115 7.48 -49.11 8.83
N PRO A 116 7.00 -49.93 7.85
CA PRO A 116 7.02 -49.88 6.36
C PRO A 116 5.67 -50.18 5.62
N SER A 117 5.77 -50.32 4.29
CA SER A 117 4.81 -50.39 3.16
C SER A 117 3.70 -51.47 3.10
N SER A 118 2.60 -51.16 2.36
CA SER A 118 2.07 -51.84 1.14
C SER A 118 0.53 -51.92 1.03
N GLY A 119 -0.04 -51.73 -0.17
CA GLY A 119 -1.31 -52.37 -0.59
C GLY A 119 -2.52 -51.51 -1.05
N ALA A 120 -2.56 -51.22 -2.36
CA ALA A 120 -3.70 -51.22 -3.31
C ALA A 120 -5.11 -50.61 -3.04
N ASN A 121 -5.51 -49.77 -4.02
CA ASN A 121 -6.79 -49.64 -4.75
C ASN A 121 -8.01 -48.82 -4.26
N ASN A 122 -8.40 -47.90 -5.17
CA ASN A 122 -9.72 -47.42 -5.59
C ASN A 122 -10.60 -46.60 -4.61
N ASN A 123 -10.78 -45.30 -4.87
CA ASN A 123 -11.89 -44.79 -5.70
C ASN A 123 -11.88 -43.26 -5.84
N THR A 124 -12.32 -42.85 -7.02
CA THR A 124 -12.56 -41.49 -7.55
C THR A 124 -13.50 -40.61 -6.72
N SER A 125 -13.15 -39.33 -6.53
CA SER A 125 -14.10 -38.23 -6.76
C SER A 125 -13.35 -36.92 -7.05
N SER A 126 -13.80 -36.25 -8.10
CA SER A 126 -13.28 -35.04 -8.72
C SER A 126 -13.53 -33.79 -7.87
N THR A 127 -12.48 -33.02 -7.58
CA THR A 127 -12.58 -31.58 -7.33
C THR A 127 -11.54 -30.87 -8.19
N ASN A 128 -11.99 -29.86 -8.93
CA ASN A 128 -11.16 -28.96 -9.73
C ASN A 128 -10.21 -28.19 -8.80
N ALA A 129 -9.06 -28.77 -8.49
CA ALA A 129 -7.95 -28.05 -7.89
C ALA A 129 -7.22 -27.30 -9.01
N GLU A 130 -7.02 -25.99 -8.84
CA GLU A 130 -6.09 -25.23 -9.66
C GLU A 130 -4.73 -25.95 -9.70
N PRO A 131 -4.05 -26.00 -10.85
CA PRO A 131 -2.79 -26.70 -10.96
C PRO A 131 -1.79 -26.10 -9.97
N PRO A 132 -1.01 -26.94 -9.24
CA PRO A 132 -0.01 -26.45 -8.32
C PRO A 132 0.98 -25.55 -9.07
N ILE A 133 1.32 -24.40 -8.48
CA ILE A 133 2.33 -23.46 -8.99
C ILE A 133 3.66 -24.22 -9.04
N THR A 134 3.99 -24.76 -10.21
CA THR A 134 5.13 -25.67 -10.44
C THR A 134 6.42 -24.94 -10.80
N LYS A 135 6.39 -23.61 -10.88
CA LYS A 135 7.58 -22.79 -11.12
C LYS A 135 7.82 -21.89 -9.91
N ALA A 136 8.99 -22.04 -9.28
CA ALA A 136 9.48 -21.10 -8.28
C ALA A 136 9.49 -19.69 -8.90
N ALA A 137 9.08 -18.68 -8.11
CA ALA A 137 9.11 -17.30 -8.56
C ALA A 137 10.53 -16.92 -9.02
N PRO A 138 10.69 -16.19 -10.13
CA PRO A 138 12.00 -15.78 -10.61
C PRO A 138 12.72 -14.98 -9.53
N THR A 139 14.01 -15.24 -9.35
CA THR A 139 14.84 -14.49 -8.41
C THR A 139 15.23 -13.15 -9.04
N GLN A 140 15.47 -12.13 -8.22
CA GLN A 140 15.92 -10.81 -8.68
C GLN A 140 17.15 -10.81 -9.59
N ALA A 141 18.01 -11.81 -9.46
CA ALA A 141 19.20 -12.01 -10.30
C ALA A 141 18.88 -12.58 -11.69
N SER A 142 17.73 -13.25 -11.85
CA SER A 142 17.30 -13.85 -13.12
C SER A 142 16.53 -12.88 -14.03
N LEU A 143 16.16 -11.71 -13.52
CA LEU A 143 15.43 -10.69 -14.27
C LEU A 143 16.39 -9.88 -15.14
N ALA A 144 16.03 -9.70 -16.41
CA ALA A 144 16.80 -8.86 -17.33
C ALA A 144 16.76 -7.39 -16.89
N ALA A 145 17.92 -6.76 -16.83
CA ALA A 145 18.05 -5.33 -16.55
C ALA A 145 17.41 -4.49 -17.67
N HIS A 146 16.87 -3.32 -17.31
CA HIS A 146 16.37 -2.37 -18.30
C HIS A 146 17.55 -1.69 -19.02
N PRO A 147 17.53 -1.58 -20.37
CA PRO A 147 18.69 -1.10 -21.14
C PRO A 147 19.06 0.38 -20.89
N ARG A 148 18.14 1.16 -20.33
CA ARG A 148 18.33 2.61 -20.10
C ARG A 148 18.29 3.03 -18.62
N ILE A 149 18.20 2.08 -17.68
CA ILE A 149 18.05 2.41 -16.26
C ILE A 149 19.11 1.64 -15.46
N ARG A 150 20.02 2.38 -14.83
CA ARG A 150 21.13 1.80 -14.05
C ARG A 150 20.67 1.25 -12.70
N HIS A 151 19.92 2.04 -11.94
CA HIS A 151 19.41 1.65 -10.63
C HIS A 151 17.90 1.85 -10.54
N ILE A 152 17.21 0.88 -9.93
CA ILE A 152 15.78 0.97 -9.63
C ILE A 152 15.62 0.92 -8.12
N ILE A 153 15.12 2.01 -7.56
CA ILE A 153 14.80 2.13 -6.14
C ILE A 153 13.29 2.07 -6.01
N VAL A 154 12.80 1.19 -5.14
CA VAL A 154 11.38 1.17 -4.80
C VAL A 154 11.17 1.78 -3.43
N VAL A 155 10.17 2.65 -3.31
CA VAL A 155 9.79 3.27 -2.04
C VAL A 155 8.48 2.66 -1.58
N ALA A 156 8.49 2.03 -0.42
CA ALA A 156 7.36 1.28 0.11
C ALA A 156 6.98 1.76 1.51
N SER A 157 5.72 1.53 1.87
CA SER A 157 5.21 1.73 3.21
C SER A 157 4.22 0.64 3.58
N GLY A 158 4.25 0.25 4.85
CA GLY A 158 3.35 -0.78 5.35
C GLY A 158 1.88 -0.33 5.46
N LYS A 159 1.62 0.98 5.56
CA LYS A 159 0.28 1.58 5.56
C LYS A 159 0.20 2.82 4.69
N GLY A 160 -1.03 3.21 4.34
CA GLY A 160 -1.33 4.49 3.71
C GLY A 160 -1.13 5.66 4.70
N GLY A 161 -0.89 6.86 4.17
CA GLY A 161 -0.86 8.09 4.96
C GLY A 161 0.43 8.37 5.75
N VAL A 162 1.50 7.59 5.57
CA VAL A 162 2.82 7.86 6.21
C VAL A 162 3.67 8.91 5.48
N GLY A 163 3.15 9.48 4.39
CA GLY A 163 3.90 10.42 3.54
C GLY A 163 4.89 9.76 2.57
N LYS A 164 4.66 8.49 2.19
CA LYS A 164 5.48 7.74 1.21
C LYS A 164 5.69 8.53 -0.08
N SER A 165 4.62 8.95 -0.76
CA SER A 165 4.70 9.67 -2.04
C SER A 165 5.43 11.02 -1.91
N THR A 166 5.16 11.77 -0.84
CA THR A 166 5.88 13.01 -0.51
C THR A 166 7.38 12.77 -0.32
N THR A 167 7.75 11.69 0.36
CA THR A 167 9.16 11.30 0.53
C THR A 167 9.77 10.83 -0.78
N THR A 168 9.04 10.04 -1.58
CA THR A 168 9.48 9.55 -2.89
C THR A 168 9.84 10.70 -3.83
N VAL A 169 8.97 11.71 -3.97
CA VAL A 169 9.20 12.84 -4.88
C VAL A 169 10.41 13.67 -4.43
N ASN A 170 10.54 13.94 -3.14
CA ASN A 170 11.67 14.71 -2.63
C ASN A 170 12.99 13.93 -2.70
N ILE A 171 13.00 12.60 -2.48
CA ILE A 171 14.20 11.77 -2.69
C ILE A 171 14.63 11.81 -4.17
N ALA A 172 13.68 11.70 -5.10
CA ALA A 172 14.00 11.74 -6.52
C ALA A 172 14.59 13.09 -6.95
N LEU A 173 13.98 14.19 -6.51
CA LEU A 173 14.49 15.54 -6.73
C LEU A 173 15.85 15.76 -6.04
N ALA A 174 16.07 15.18 -4.86
CA ALA A 174 17.35 15.27 -4.17
C ALA A 174 18.46 14.52 -4.92
N LEU A 175 18.18 13.30 -5.40
CA LEU A 175 19.10 12.56 -6.26
C LEU A 175 19.43 13.33 -7.56
N GLN A 176 18.42 14.00 -8.15
CA GLN A 176 18.61 14.85 -9.32
C GLN A 176 19.51 16.06 -9.01
N LYS A 177 19.27 16.73 -7.86
CA LYS A 177 20.07 17.87 -7.38
C LYS A 177 21.52 17.48 -7.05
N LEU A 178 21.77 16.21 -6.72
CA LEU A 178 23.12 15.64 -6.58
C LEU A 178 23.81 15.35 -7.94
N GLY A 179 23.15 15.63 -9.07
CA GLY A 179 23.71 15.53 -10.42
C GLY A 179 23.33 14.27 -11.19
N ASN A 180 22.41 13.46 -10.66
CA ASN A 180 22.00 12.22 -11.31
C ASN A 180 20.87 12.44 -12.33
N ARG A 181 20.81 11.58 -13.35
CA ARG A 181 19.65 11.52 -14.24
C ARG A 181 18.58 10.65 -13.58
N VAL A 182 17.48 11.27 -13.18
CA VAL A 182 16.44 10.62 -12.37
C VAL A 182 15.12 10.57 -13.14
N GLY A 183 14.42 9.46 -13.00
CA GLY A 183 13.01 9.35 -13.35
C GLY A 183 12.18 8.87 -12.15
N VAL A 184 10.88 9.16 -12.19
CA VAL A 184 9.90 8.72 -11.20
C VAL A 184 8.77 7.97 -11.89
N LEU A 185 8.40 6.83 -11.32
CA LEU A 185 7.22 6.07 -11.71
C LEU A 185 6.26 5.97 -10.51
N ASP A 186 5.09 6.56 -10.64
CA ASP A 186 4.01 6.41 -9.66
C ASP A 186 3.22 5.13 -9.96
N ALA A 187 3.37 4.14 -9.07
CA ALA A 187 2.67 2.86 -9.14
C ALA A 187 1.48 2.79 -8.17
N ASP A 188 1.14 3.88 -7.47
CA ASP A 188 0.02 3.91 -6.55
C ASP A 188 -1.30 4.15 -7.30
N ILE A 189 -1.97 3.06 -7.67
CA ILE A 189 -3.22 3.11 -8.46
C ILE A 189 -4.39 3.66 -7.64
N TYR A 190 -4.35 3.50 -6.31
CA TYR A 190 -5.47 3.86 -5.45
C TYR A 190 -5.48 5.35 -5.08
N GLY A 191 -4.33 6.01 -5.19
CA GLY A 191 -4.18 7.42 -4.91
C GLY A 191 -2.98 8.02 -5.64
N PRO A 192 -2.97 7.99 -6.98
CA PRO A 192 -1.86 8.57 -7.74
C PRO A 192 -1.82 10.06 -7.43
N SER A 193 -0.67 10.51 -6.93
CA SER A 193 -0.51 11.87 -6.42
C SER A 193 0.72 12.58 -6.99
N MET A 194 1.63 11.82 -7.62
CA MET A 194 2.87 12.37 -8.17
C MET A 194 2.69 13.51 -9.18
N PRO A 195 1.74 13.44 -10.13
CA PRO A 195 1.53 14.54 -11.08
C PRO A 195 1.18 15.86 -10.38
N THR A 196 0.31 15.80 -9.38
CA THR A 196 -0.08 16.97 -8.57
C THR A 196 1.09 17.49 -7.73
N MET A 197 1.82 16.59 -7.07
CA MET A 197 2.98 16.96 -6.24
C MET A 197 4.12 17.60 -7.04
N LEU A 198 4.16 17.37 -8.36
CA LEU A 198 5.15 17.94 -9.28
C LEU A 198 4.58 19.07 -10.16
N GLY A 199 3.37 19.55 -9.89
CA GLY A 199 2.79 20.68 -10.63
C GLY A 199 2.46 20.39 -12.10
N VAL A 200 2.34 19.11 -12.47
CA VAL A 200 2.11 18.64 -13.85
C VAL A 200 0.83 17.80 -13.99
N ALA A 201 -0.14 17.97 -13.07
CA ALA A 201 -1.39 17.21 -13.08
C ALA A 201 -2.20 17.36 -14.38
N ASP A 202 -2.12 18.51 -15.04
CA ASP A 202 -2.81 18.79 -16.30
C ASP A 202 -2.07 18.26 -17.54
N VAL A 203 -0.87 17.69 -17.35
CA VAL A 203 -0.03 17.19 -18.44
C VAL A 203 -0.22 15.68 -18.59
N LYS A 204 -0.79 15.27 -19.72
CA LYS A 204 -0.93 13.85 -20.06
C LYS A 204 0.28 13.36 -20.86
N PRO A 205 0.77 12.12 -20.59
CA PRO A 205 1.82 11.52 -21.40
C PRO A 205 1.32 11.30 -22.83
N GLN A 206 2.19 11.56 -23.80
CA GLN A 206 1.91 11.28 -25.20
C GLN A 206 2.28 9.84 -25.53
N LEU A 207 1.70 9.31 -26.60
CA LEU A 207 2.09 8.03 -27.19
C LEU A 207 2.79 8.29 -28.51
N GLU A 208 4.05 7.86 -28.61
CA GLU A 208 4.85 7.90 -29.83
C GLU A 208 5.35 6.49 -30.14
N ASN A 209 5.07 5.99 -31.35
CA ASN A 209 5.46 4.65 -31.78
C ASN A 209 5.05 3.54 -30.77
N GLU A 210 3.82 3.60 -30.26
CA GLU A 210 3.27 2.69 -29.25
C GLU A 210 4.01 2.70 -27.90
N GLN A 211 4.85 3.70 -27.65
CA GLN A 211 5.54 3.91 -26.39
C GLN A 211 5.12 5.23 -25.74
N PHE A 212 5.00 5.23 -24.42
CA PHE A 212 4.75 6.44 -23.64
C PHE A 212 5.97 7.35 -23.69
N VAL A 213 5.74 8.62 -24.00
CA VAL A 213 6.71 9.69 -23.75
C VAL A 213 6.51 10.15 -22.31
N PRO A 214 7.50 9.98 -21.41
CA PRO A 214 7.37 10.41 -20.03
C PRO A 214 7.17 11.93 -19.97
N VAL A 215 6.36 12.38 -19.03
CA VAL A 215 6.13 13.81 -18.77
C VAL A 215 7.40 14.39 -18.18
N ASP A 216 7.85 15.53 -18.71
CA ASP A 216 8.93 16.29 -18.09
C ASP A 216 8.39 17.08 -16.90
N ALA A 217 8.85 16.72 -15.70
CA ALA A 217 8.55 17.41 -14.46
C ALA A 217 9.85 18.00 -13.90
N HIS A 218 10.14 19.26 -14.21
CA HIS A 218 11.34 19.97 -13.75
C HIS A 218 12.66 19.26 -14.15
N GLY A 219 12.77 18.79 -15.39
CA GLY A 219 13.93 18.05 -15.90
C GLY A 219 14.00 16.59 -15.41
N MET A 220 12.96 16.10 -14.74
CA MET A 220 12.83 14.72 -14.26
C MET A 220 11.78 14.00 -15.10
N ALA A 221 12.13 12.84 -15.66
CA ALA A 221 11.19 12.04 -16.42
C ALA A 221 10.17 11.41 -15.46
N MET A 222 8.90 11.76 -15.60
CA MET A 222 7.83 11.29 -14.73
C MET A 222 6.78 10.52 -15.52
N LEU A 223 6.31 9.42 -14.94
CA LEU A 223 5.12 8.75 -15.41
C LEU A 223 4.29 8.29 -14.22
N SER A 224 2.97 8.34 -14.36
CA SER A 224 2.06 7.86 -13.34
C SER A 224 1.02 6.94 -13.93
N ILE A 225 0.70 5.87 -13.19
CA ILE A 225 -0.44 5.01 -13.52
C ILE A 225 -1.77 5.76 -13.46
N GLY A 226 -1.84 6.85 -12.69
CA GLY A 226 -2.95 7.81 -12.72
C GLY A 226 -3.18 8.41 -14.11
N SER A 227 -2.14 8.53 -14.93
CA SER A 227 -2.25 9.05 -16.30
C SER A 227 -2.97 8.10 -17.26
N LEU A 228 -3.08 6.81 -16.90
CA LEU A 228 -3.86 5.81 -17.65
C LEU A 228 -5.33 5.78 -17.20
N LEU A 229 -5.68 6.52 -16.14
CA LEU A 229 -7.06 6.68 -15.69
C LEU A 229 -7.71 7.75 -16.56
N ASP A 230 -8.47 7.33 -17.57
CA ASP A 230 -9.33 8.24 -18.33
C ASP A 230 -10.42 8.80 -17.40
N GLY A 231 -10.23 10.05 -16.97
CA GLY A 231 -11.19 11.01 -16.37
C GLY A 231 -12.32 10.45 -15.49
N ASP A 232 -12.22 10.70 -14.18
CA ASP A 232 -13.24 10.87 -13.10
C ASP A 232 -14.59 10.12 -13.08
N ASN A 233 -14.99 9.33 -14.08
CA ASN A 233 -16.38 8.86 -14.20
C ASN A 233 -16.56 7.40 -14.65
N THR A 234 -15.49 6.60 -14.69
CA THR A 234 -15.63 5.16 -14.86
C THR A 234 -14.89 4.44 -13.75
N PRO A 235 -15.58 3.81 -12.77
CA PRO A 235 -14.96 2.94 -11.80
C PRO A 235 -14.39 1.71 -12.52
N VAL A 236 -13.17 1.83 -13.05
CA VAL A 236 -12.43 0.68 -13.55
C VAL A 236 -11.96 -0.09 -12.32
N ALA A 237 -12.46 -1.32 -12.15
CA ALA A 237 -11.96 -2.19 -11.11
C ALA A 237 -10.51 -2.60 -11.44
N TRP A 238 -9.54 -1.84 -10.92
CA TRP A 238 -8.09 -2.05 -11.06
C TRP A 238 -7.56 -3.22 -10.21
N ARG A 239 -8.23 -4.39 -10.23
CA ARG A 239 -7.84 -5.53 -9.39
C ARG A 239 -6.78 -6.40 -10.06
N GLY A 240 -5.77 -6.80 -9.27
CA GLY A 240 -4.78 -7.85 -9.53
C GLY A 240 -4.10 -7.76 -10.90
N PRO A 241 -4.44 -8.63 -11.88
CA PRO A 241 -3.72 -8.71 -13.16
C PRO A 241 -3.73 -7.44 -14.01
N LYS A 242 -4.80 -6.63 -13.98
CA LYS A 242 -4.89 -5.40 -14.78
C LYS A 242 -3.95 -4.31 -14.26
N ALA A 243 -3.94 -4.10 -12.94
CA ALA A 243 -3.03 -3.19 -12.25
C ALA A 243 -1.57 -3.55 -12.52
N THR A 244 -1.23 -4.83 -12.34
CA THR A 244 0.09 -5.37 -12.66
C THR A 244 0.44 -5.18 -14.14
N GLY A 245 -0.50 -5.47 -15.05
CA GLY A 245 -0.30 -5.31 -16.49
C GLY A 245 0.03 -3.87 -16.87
N ALA A 246 -0.74 -2.91 -16.36
CA ALA A 246 -0.51 -1.49 -16.57
C ALA A 246 0.83 -1.03 -16.01
N LEU A 247 1.20 -1.45 -14.79
CA LEU A 247 2.52 -1.14 -14.23
C LEU A 247 3.65 -1.67 -15.14
N MET A 248 3.55 -2.92 -15.58
CA MET A 248 4.55 -3.49 -16.49
C MET A 248 4.57 -2.79 -17.85
N GLN A 249 3.42 -2.28 -18.31
CA GLN A 249 3.31 -1.47 -19.51
C GLN A 249 4.04 -0.14 -19.35
N LEU A 250 3.77 0.61 -18.27
CA LEU A 250 4.44 1.87 -17.96
C LEU A 250 5.94 1.70 -17.73
N TYR A 251 6.37 0.55 -17.22
CA TYR A 251 7.78 0.27 -17.05
C TYR A 251 8.46 -0.10 -18.39
N ASN A 252 7.90 -1.02 -19.18
CA ASN A 252 8.54 -1.56 -20.39
C ASN A 252 8.27 -0.75 -21.67
N GLN A 253 7.09 -0.13 -21.78
CA GLN A 253 6.63 0.59 -22.98
C GLN A 253 6.73 2.09 -22.79
N THR A 254 7.73 2.56 -22.05
CA THR A 254 8.01 3.99 -21.88
C THR A 254 9.37 4.30 -22.48
N ASN A 255 9.44 5.39 -23.22
CA ASN A 255 10.67 5.96 -23.73
C ASN A 255 11.43 6.68 -22.62
N TRP A 256 11.84 5.91 -21.60
CA TRP A 256 12.73 6.41 -20.57
C TRP A 256 14.01 6.95 -21.21
N PRO A 257 14.49 8.14 -20.80
CA PRO A 257 15.83 8.59 -21.16
C PRO A 257 16.87 7.69 -20.46
N GLN A 258 18.15 7.96 -20.68
CA GLN A 258 19.20 7.29 -19.92
C GLN A 258 19.16 7.77 -18.46
N LEU A 259 18.78 6.88 -17.55
CA LEU A 259 18.60 7.16 -16.12
C LEU A 259 19.69 6.48 -15.28
N ASP A 260 20.24 7.23 -14.35
CA ASP A 260 21.05 6.67 -13.26
C ASP A 260 20.14 6.06 -12.20
N TYR A 261 18.97 6.67 -11.93
CA TYR A 261 17.96 6.17 -11.01
C TYR A 261 16.55 6.26 -11.59
N LEU A 262 15.79 5.17 -11.47
CA LEU A 262 14.33 5.20 -11.50
C LEU A 262 13.81 4.96 -10.08
N VAL A 263 13.09 5.94 -9.52
CA VAL A 263 12.45 5.82 -8.22
C VAL A 263 10.98 5.47 -8.42
N ILE A 264 10.53 4.35 -7.85
CA ILE A 264 9.16 3.86 -8.02
C ILE A 264 8.39 4.04 -6.71
N ASP A 265 7.29 4.78 -6.75
CA ASP A 265 6.37 4.95 -5.62
C ASP A 265 5.39 3.78 -5.57
N MET A 266 5.60 2.84 -4.64
CA MET A 266 4.77 1.64 -4.56
C MET A 266 3.39 1.95 -3.97
N PRO A 267 2.32 1.23 -4.32
CA PRO A 267 1.05 1.33 -3.59
C PRO A 267 1.25 0.92 -2.12
N PRO A 268 0.43 1.37 -1.16
CA PRO A 268 0.60 1.03 0.25
C PRO A 268 0.32 -0.45 0.56
N GLY A 269 0.86 -0.95 1.68
CA GLY A 269 0.57 -2.29 2.20
C GLY A 269 1.66 -3.32 1.90
N THR A 270 1.26 -4.58 1.77
CA THR A 270 2.11 -5.70 1.29
C THR A 270 1.30 -6.62 0.36
N GLY A 271 0.44 -6.03 -0.46
CA GLY A 271 -0.48 -6.75 -1.35
C GLY A 271 0.16 -7.26 -2.65
N ASP A 272 -0.64 -7.92 -3.48
CA ASP A 272 -0.18 -8.63 -4.69
C ASP A 272 0.57 -7.76 -5.70
N ILE A 273 0.24 -6.47 -5.82
CA ILE A 273 0.92 -5.54 -6.74
C ILE A 273 2.36 -5.32 -6.30
N GLN A 274 2.61 -5.16 -4.99
CA GLN A 274 3.95 -4.98 -4.47
C GLN A 274 4.81 -6.23 -4.68
N LEU A 275 4.24 -7.40 -4.39
CA LEU A 275 4.93 -8.67 -4.60
C LEU A 275 5.23 -8.89 -6.09
N THR A 276 4.29 -8.56 -6.98
CA THR A 276 4.50 -8.73 -8.41
C THR A 276 5.57 -7.78 -8.95
N LEU A 277 5.56 -6.52 -8.51
CA LEU A 277 6.61 -5.55 -8.82
C LEU A 277 7.97 -6.10 -8.37
N ALA A 278 8.04 -6.57 -7.12
CA ALA A 278 9.22 -7.17 -6.54
C ALA A 278 9.68 -8.47 -7.24
N GLN A 279 8.82 -9.13 -8.01
CA GLN A 279 9.16 -10.35 -8.76
C GLN A 279 9.44 -10.12 -10.25
N ARG A 280 8.97 -9.00 -10.83
CA ARG A 280 9.04 -8.76 -12.29
C ARG A 280 9.96 -7.62 -12.68
N ILE A 281 10.19 -6.66 -11.79
CA ILE A 281 11.09 -5.54 -12.03
C ILE A 281 12.45 -5.87 -11.37
N PRO A 282 13.58 -5.69 -12.08
CA PRO A 282 14.92 -5.96 -11.56
C PRO A 282 15.37 -4.87 -10.55
N VAL A 283 14.64 -4.72 -9.44
CA VAL A 283 14.89 -3.76 -8.37
C VAL A 283 16.33 -3.87 -7.84
N THR A 284 16.98 -2.72 -7.65
CA THR A 284 18.32 -2.62 -7.04
C THR A 284 18.22 -2.59 -5.53
N GLY A 285 17.25 -1.87 -4.97
CA GLY A 285 16.97 -1.90 -3.54
C GLY A 285 15.68 -1.18 -3.15
N ALA A 286 15.25 -1.38 -1.91
CA ALA A 286 14.03 -0.81 -1.36
C ALA A 286 14.32 0.21 -0.25
N VAL A 287 13.55 1.29 -0.21
CA VAL A 287 13.50 2.26 0.89
C VAL A 287 12.15 2.11 1.60
N ILE A 288 12.18 1.95 2.92
CA ILE A 288 10.98 1.79 3.73
C ILE A 288 10.64 3.11 4.42
N VAL A 289 9.45 3.64 4.16
CA VAL A 289 8.92 4.83 4.83
C VAL A 289 7.97 4.41 5.95
N THR A 290 8.24 4.90 7.16
CA THR A 290 7.42 4.64 8.35
C THR A 290 7.17 5.90 9.15
N THR A 291 6.45 5.79 10.26
CA THR A 291 6.30 6.84 11.28
C THR A 291 6.60 6.24 12.66
N PRO A 292 6.95 7.04 13.68
CA PRO A 292 7.27 6.51 15.02
C PRO A 292 6.13 5.74 15.70
N GLN A 293 4.89 5.91 15.22
CA GLN A 293 3.71 5.22 15.73
C GLN A 293 3.85 3.70 15.67
N HIS A 294 3.59 3.02 16.79
CA HIS A 294 3.76 1.57 16.93
C HIS A 294 3.05 0.74 15.84
N VAL A 295 1.84 1.15 15.40
CA VAL A 295 1.11 0.45 14.32
C VAL A 295 1.85 0.55 12.99
N ALA A 296 2.41 1.72 12.67
CA ALA A 296 3.21 1.92 11.47
C ALA A 296 4.47 1.03 11.46
N LEU A 297 5.06 0.82 12.64
CA LEU A 297 6.25 -0.01 12.78
C LEU A 297 5.98 -1.46 12.40
N LEU A 298 4.87 -2.05 12.90
CA LEU A 298 4.50 -3.41 12.53
C LEU A 298 4.31 -3.59 11.02
N ASP A 299 3.76 -2.59 10.34
CA ASP A 299 3.57 -2.68 8.90
C ASP A 299 4.89 -2.45 8.13
N ALA A 300 5.78 -1.58 8.63
CA ALA A 300 7.13 -1.43 8.08
C ALA A 300 7.96 -2.71 8.23
N GLN A 301 7.83 -3.44 9.35
CA GLN A 301 8.43 -4.77 9.54
C GLN A 301 7.97 -5.77 8.47
N LYS A 302 6.65 -5.85 8.22
CA LYS A 302 6.12 -6.70 7.14
C LYS A 302 6.67 -6.31 5.77
N GLY A 303 6.83 -5.01 5.52
CA GLY A 303 7.47 -4.50 4.30
C GLY A 303 8.90 -5.01 4.13
N VAL A 304 9.73 -4.90 5.17
CA VAL A 304 11.10 -5.43 5.17
C VAL A 304 11.11 -6.95 4.93
N GLU A 305 10.24 -7.70 5.61
CA GLU A 305 10.14 -9.15 5.44
C GLU A 305 9.71 -9.55 4.02
N MET A 306 8.80 -8.80 3.40
CA MET A 306 8.41 -9.03 2.01
C MET A 306 9.61 -8.88 1.08
N PHE A 307 10.40 -7.81 1.21
CA PHE A 307 11.58 -7.61 0.36
C PHE A 307 12.64 -8.69 0.58
N ASN A 308 12.88 -9.08 1.84
CA ASN A 308 13.76 -10.20 2.19
C ASN A 308 13.32 -11.50 1.50
N LYS A 309 12.01 -11.83 1.50
CA LYS A 309 11.47 -13.01 0.81
C LYS A 309 11.65 -12.95 -0.71
N THR A 310 11.70 -11.76 -1.29
CA THR A 310 11.94 -11.54 -2.73
C THR A 310 13.41 -11.32 -3.09
N ASN A 311 14.34 -11.43 -2.13
CA ASN A 311 15.76 -11.14 -2.29
C ASN A 311 16.04 -9.73 -2.84
N ILE A 312 15.23 -8.75 -2.44
CA ILE A 312 15.48 -7.33 -2.70
C ILE A 312 16.16 -6.75 -1.45
N PRO A 313 17.35 -6.14 -1.56
CA PRO A 313 18.02 -5.54 -0.42
C PRO A 313 17.28 -4.27 0.01
N VAL A 314 17.05 -4.14 1.32
CA VAL A 314 16.54 -2.90 1.90
C VAL A 314 17.72 -1.94 2.11
N LEU A 315 17.72 -0.83 1.37
CA LEU A 315 18.75 0.22 1.43
C LEU A 315 18.69 0.98 2.75
N GLY A 316 17.51 1.04 3.37
CA GLY A 316 17.31 1.57 4.71
C GLY A 316 15.89 2.05 4.96
N VAL A 317 15.70 2.63 6.15
CA VAL A 317 14.42 3.12 6.65
C VAL A 317 14.46 4.64 6.71
N VAL A 318 13.38 5.30 6.28
CA VAL A 318 13.11 6.72 6.52
C VAL A 318 11.98 6.81 7.52
N GLU A 319 12.24 7.48 8.65
CA GLU A 319 11.20 7.76 9.63
C GLU A 319 10.60 9.14 9.34
N ASN A 320 9.35 9.18 8.90
CA ASN A 320 8.63 10.41 8.65
C ASN A 320 7.84 10.86 9.89
N MET A 321 7.54 12.15 9.97
CA MET A 321 6.77 12.76 11.07
C MET A 321 7.40 12.49 12.44
N ALA A 322 8.73 12.50 12.53
CA ALA A 322 9.47 12.15 13.74
C ALA A 322 9.36 13.23 14.83
N LEU A 323 9.44 14.50 14.43
CA LEU A 323 9.44 15.65 15.34
C LEU A 323 8.50 16.75 14.83
N HIS A 324 7.82 17.43 15.73
CA HIS A 324 7.03 18.62 15.43
C HIS A 324 7.55 19.80 16.23
N THR A 325 7.86 20.92 15.55
CA THR A 325 8.20 22.19 16.19
C THR A 325 7.01 23.12 16.12
N CYS A 326 6.49 23.51 17.28
CA CYS A 326 5.35 24.42 17.39
C CYS A 326 5.70 25.81 16.85
N SER A 327 4.94 26.29 15.86
CA SER A 327 5.17 27.60 15.22
C SER A 327 4.93 28.79 16.14
N ASN A 328 4.23 28.61 17.28
CA ASN A 328 3.92 29.70 18.21
C ASN A 328 4.96 29.85 19.33
N CYS A 329 5.51 28.74 19.84
CA CYS A 329 6.43 28.75 21.00
C CYS A 329 7.80 28.12 20.73
N ASN A 330 8.04 27.61 19.53
CA ASN A 330 9.28 26.95 19.10
C ASN A 330 9.67 25.70 19.92
N HIS A 331 8.72 25.14 20.68
CA HIS A 331 8.91 23.87 21.37
C HIS A 331 8.88 22.72 20.36
N THR A 332 9.89 21.85 20.43
CA THR A 332 9.96 20.63 19.60
C THR A 332 9.58 19.43 20.44
N GLU A 333 8.62 18.64 19.96
CA GLU A 333 8.17 17.41 20.60
C GLU A 333 7.95 16.29 19.59
N ALA A 334 8.07 15.04 20.06
CA ALA A 334 7.87 13.84 19.28
C ALA A 334 6.43 13.33 19.45
N ILE A 335 5.47 14.02 18.82
CA ILE A 335 4.02 13.79 19.04
C ILE A 335 3.54 12.36 18.71
N PHE A 336 4.31 11.64 17.89
CA PHE A 336 4.00 10.27 17.47
C PHE A 336 4.87 9.21 18.16
N GLY A 337 5.71 9.61 19.11
CA GLY A 337 6.71 8.78 19.75
C GLY A 337 8.10 8.97 19.15
N THR A 338 9.09 8.28 19.71
CA THR A 338 10.51 8.36 19.34
C THR A 338 11.09 6.98 19.09
N GLY A 339 12.10 6.86 18.22
CA GLY A 339 12.92 5.65 18.14
C GLY A 339 12.32 4.53 17.30
N GLY A 340 11.26 4.78 16.54
CA GLY A 340 10.54 3.73 15.81
C GLY A 340 11.33 3.25 14.59
N GLY A 341 11.84 4.20 13.80
CA GLY A 341 12.72 3.93 12.67
C GLY A 341 14.05 3.32 13.10
N GLU A 342 14.66 3.84 14.18
CA GLU A 342 15.87 3.29 14.80
C GLU A 342 15.67 1.84 15.20
N PHE A 343 14.56 1.53 15.88
CA PHE A 343 14.25 0.17 16.29
C PHE A 343 14.18 -0.80 15.11
N ILE A 344 13.54 -0.42 14.01
CA ILE A 344 13.49 -1.26 12.80
C ILE A 344 14.87 -1.38 12.16
N ALA A 345 15.61 -0.28 12.07
CA ALA A 345 16.96 -0.24 11.53
C ALA A 345 17.89 -1.21 12.27
N GLU A 346 17.88 -1.19 13.61
CA GLU A 346 18.65 -2.09 14.45
C GLU A 346 18.18 -3.55 14.32
N GLN A 347 16.86 -3.79 14.40
CA GLN A 347 16.28 -5.14 14.36
C GLN A 347 16.64 -5.89 13.06
N TYR A 348 16.60 -5.19 11.92
CA TYR A 348 16.86 -5.80 10.60
C TYR A 348 18.27 -5.52 10.08
N GLN A 349 19.12 -4.85 10.88
CA GLN A 349 20.49 -4.49 10.51
C GLN A 349 20.56 -3.69 9.21
N VAL A 350 19.61 -2.77 9.03
CA VAL A 350 19.53 -1.87 7.88
C VAL A 350 19.80 -0.43 8.34
N PRO A 351 20.28 0.48 7.47
CA PRO A 351 20.54 1.86 7.86
C PRO A 351 19.25 2.62 8.17
N LEU A 352 19.28 3.49 9.18
CA LEU A 352 18.35 4.62 9.24
C LEU A 352 18.87 5.70 8.28
N LEU A 353 18.14 5.96 7.20
CA LEU A 353 18.55 6.91 6.16
C LEU A 353 18.34 8.36 6.59
N GLY A 354 17.35 8.59 7.45
CA GLY A 354 17.04 9.91 7.99
C GLY A 354 15.69 9.96 8.69
N GLN A 355 15.49 11.05 9.42
CA GLN A 355 14.25 11.39 10.11
C GLN A 355 13.71 12.71 9.57
N LEU A 356 12.43 12.74 9.22
CA LEU A 356 11.77 13.92 8.66
C LEU A 356 10.81 14.54 9.69
N PRO A 357 10.79 15.87 9.82
CA PRO A 357 9.86 16.54 10.73
C PRO A 357 8.43 16.53 10.20
N LEU A 358 7.45 16.59 11.11
CA LEU A 358 6.08 16.96 10.79
C LEU A 358 5.99 18.48 10.72
N ALA A 359 6.07 19.01 9.50
CA ALA A 359 6.01 20.44 9.24
C ALA A 359 4.91 20.80 8.24
N SER A 360 4.18 21.88 8.52
CA SER A 360 3.16 22.42 7.62
C SER A 360 3.75 22.92 6.30
N GLY A 361 5.01 23.37 6.31
CA GLY A 361 5.74 23.82 5.12
C GLY A 361 5.87 22.71 4.07
N ILE A 362 6.29 21.51 4.47
CA ILE A 362 6.39 20.34 3.57
C ILE A 362 5.05 20.08 2.87
N ARG A 363 3.95 20.03 3.63
CA ARG A 363 2.59 19.86 3.06
C ARG A 363 2.26 20.99 2.10
N ALA A 364 2.42 22.24 2.52
CA ALA A 364 2.04 23.41 1.74
C ALA A 364 2.79 23.52 0.41
N GLN A 365 4.06 23.11 0.39
CA GLN A 365 4.90 23.11 -0.80
C GLN A 365 4.51 21.99 -1.78
N VAL A 366 4.27 20.79 -1.26
CA VAL A 366 3.77 19.66 -2.07
C VAL A 366 2.39 19.95 -2.67
N ASP A 367 1.48 20.57 -1.92
CA ASP A 367 0.14 20.95 -2.41
C ASP A 367 0.19 22.00 -3.52
N LYS A 368 1.26 22.81 -3.59
CA LYS A 368 1.50 23.77 -4.68
C LYS A 368 2.16 23.14 -5.91
N GLY A 369 2.55 21.87 -5.83
CA GLY A 369 3.36 21.22 -6.88
C GLY A 369 4.83 21.61 -6.86
N GLU A 370 5.32 22.18 -5.76
CA GLU A 370 6.71 22.62 -5.59
C GLU A 370 7.35 21.94 -4.36
N PRO A 371 7.71 20.64 -4.40
CA PRO A 371 8.21 19.92 -3.24
C PRO A 371 9.43 20.60 -2.60
N SER A 372 9.63 20.41 -1.30
CA SER A 372 10.67 21.06 -0.49
C SER A 372 12.05 21.14 -1.15
N VAL A 373 12.52 20.05 -1.78
CA VAL A 373 13.83 20.05 -2.46
C VAL A 373 13.88 20.98 -3.68
N LEU A 374 12.79 21.07 -4.44
CA LEU A 374 12.65 21.97 -5.59
C LEU A 374 12.53 23.42 -5.12
N ALA A 375 11.75 23.67 -4.07
CA ALA A 375 11.59 24.98 -3.47
C ALA A 375 12.85 25.47 -2.73
N ASP A 376 13.82 24.58 -2.47
CA ASP A 376 15.02 24.84 -1.68
C ASP A 376 14.70 25.44 -0.30
N ASP A 377 13.67 24.89 0.35
CA ASP A 377 13.23 25.33 1.67
C ASP A 377 14.10 24.72 2.79
N GLU A 378 13.79 25.07 4.05
CA GLU A 378 14.51 24.56 5.23
C GLU A 378 14.45 23.02 5.37
N PHE A 379 13.50 22.34 4.72
CA PHE A 379 13.34 20.89 4.77
C PHE A 379 14.12 20.16 3.66
N ALA A 380 14.55 20.86 2.61
CA ALA A 380 15.29 20.29 1.49
C ALA A 380 16.55 19.51 1.93
N GLN A 381 17.24 20.01 2.94
CA GLN A 381 18.49 19.43 3.43
C GLN A 381 18.30 18.01 3.99
N TYR A 382 17.17 17.71 4.66
CA TYR A 382 16.89 16.37 5.16
C TYR A 382 16.80 15.35 4.02
N TYR A 383 16.13 15.70 2.92
CA TYR A 383 16.00 14.83 1.76
C TYR A 383 17.31 14.68 0.98
N LEU A 384 18.13 15.73 0.92
CA LEU A 384 19.49 15.66 0.35
C LEU A 384 20.38 14.69 1.12
N ASP A 385 20.31 14.71 2.45
CA ASP A 385 21.10 13.79 3.28
C ASP A 385 20.61 12.34 3.18
N ILE A 386 19.29 12.14 3.11
CA ILE A 386 18.70 10.82 2.79
C ILE A 386 19.20 10.33 1.42
N ALA A 387 19.21 11.18 0.39
CA ALA A 387 19.68 10.81 -0.95
C ALA A 387 21.17 10.42 -0.96
N LYS A 388 22.05 11.17 -0.29
CA LYS A 388 23.47 10.81 -0.14
C LYS A 388 23.65 9.46 0.58
N ASN A 389 22.85 9.20 1.62
CA ASN A 389 22.86 7.93 2.33
C ASN A 389 22.40 6.77 1.44
N ILE A 390 21.43 7.01 0.55
CA ILE A 390 21.01 6.05 -0.47
C ILE A 390 22.15 5.76 -1.44
N GLU A 391 22.80 6.79 -2.03
CA GLU A 391 23.91 6.59 -2.98
C GLU A 391 25.08 5.83 -2.36
N THR A 392 25.39 6.11 -1.10
CA THR A 392 26.45 5.43 -0.35
C THR A 392 26.15 3.93 -0.18
N ASN A 393 24.88 3.57 0.01
CA ASN A 393 24.48 2.18 0.25
C ASN A 393 24.17 1.41 -1.02
N ILE A 394 23.66 2.06 -2.07
CA ILE A 394 23.19 1.37 -3.28
C ILE A 394 24.33 0.72 -4.07
N ASN A 395 25.53 1.29 -4.02
CA ASN A 395 26.70 0.75 -4.72
C ASN A 395 27.06 -0.67 -4.28
N LYS A 396 26.74 -1.06 -3.03
CA LYS A 396 26.93 -2.42 -2.51
C LYS A 396 26.04 -3.46 -3.22
N PHE A 397 24.94 -2.99 -3.80
CA PHE A 397 23.89 -3.80 -4.41
C PHE A 397 23.70 -3.50 -5.90
N ALA A 398 24.60 -2.69 -6.48
CA ALA A 398 24.60 -2.37 -7.89
C ALA A 398 24.69 -3.65 -8.71
N LYS A 399 23.71 -3.88 -9.58
CA LYS A 399 23.78 -4.95 -10.57
C LYS A 399 24.87 -4.60 -11.59
N PRO A 400 25.63 -5.57 -12.12
CA PRO A 400 26.62 -5.30 -13.16
C PRO A 400 25.90 -4.73 -14.38
N VAL A 401 26.31 -3.53 -14.80
CA VAL A 401 25.81 -2.86 -16.00
C VAL A 401 26.94 -2.87 -17.04
N ASP A 402 26.64 -3.29 -18.27
CA ASP A 402 27.56 -3.12 -19.38
C ASP A 402 27.56 -1.64 -19.77
N ASP A 403 28.56 -0.90 -19.30
CA ASP A 403 28.72 0.54 -19.56
C ASP A 403 29.18 0.87 -20.99
N LYS A 404 29.07 -0.08 -21.94
CA LYS A 404 29.13 0.19 -23.38
C LYS A 404 27.89 0.97 -23.87
N ARG A 405 27.59 2.10 -23.21
CA ARG A 405 26.56 3.06 -23.57
C ARG A 405 27.00 3.80 -24.84
N ILE A 406 26.81 3.15 -25.99
CA ILE A 406 26.90 3.77 -27.30
C ILE A 406 25.47 3.87 -27.81
N PHE A 407 24.85 5.05 -27.72
CA PHE A 407 23.82 5.53 -28.64
C PHE A 407 23.81 7.05 -28.64
#